data_AF-A0A6A3IM13-F1
#
_entry.id   AF-A0A6A3IM13-F1
#
_cell.length_a   1.000
_cell.length_b   1.000
_cell.length_c   1.000
_cell.angle_alpha   90.00
_cell.angle_beta   90.00
_cell.angle_gamma   90.00
#
_symmetry.space_group_name_H-M   'P 1'
#
loop_
_entity.id
_entity.type
_entity.pdbx_description
1 polymer ?
#
loop_
_entity_poly.entity_id
_entity_poly.type
_entity_poly.pdbx_seq_one_letter_code
_entity_poly.pdbx_strand_id
1 'polypeptide(L)'
;MTRVTVAVTANANGSDALPPLFLCRAKQPYYFKKRTASQLSFKYKSNKKAWMTGHVFREWLLNLDCDMRASGRRILLLVDNASSHSNGDIVCTNIRLEFLPPNTTAFLQPMDT
;
A
#
# COMPACT_ATOMS: atom_id res chain seq x y z
N MET A 1 -23.27 3.16 -3.71
CA MET A 1 -22.07 4.04 -3.60
C MET A 1 -20.83 3.23 -3.98
N THR A 2 -20.10 3.67 -5.00
CA THR A 2 -18.84 3.03 -5.42
C THR A 2 -17.72 3.60 -4.56
N ARG A 3 -17.06 2.74 -3.77
CA ARG A 3 -15.90 3.13 -2.97
C ARG A 3 -14.62 2.77 -3.70
N VAL A 4 -13.68 3.71 -3.68
CA VAL A 4 -12.30 3.52 -4.10
C VAL A 4 -11.42 3.84 -2.89
N THR A 5 -10.48 2.96 -2.58
CA THR A 5 -9.43 3.23 -1.60
C THR A 5 -8.12 3.32 -2.35
N VAL A 6 -7.31 4.33 -2.03
CA VAL A 6 -5.99 4.53 -2.61
C VAL A 6 -4.99 4.47 -1.47
N ALA A 7 -4.04 3.55 -1.55
CA ALA A 7 -2.90 3.52 -0.65
C ALA A 7 -1.70 4.19 -1.32
N VAL A 8 -1.17 5.19 -0.63
CA VAL A 8 -0.09 6.06 -1.10
C VAL A 8 1.10 5.89 -0.17
N THR A 9 2.31 6.03 -0.72
CA THR A 9 3.54 5.89 0.05
C THR A 9 4.59 6.78 -0.57
N ALA A 10 5.17 7.66 0.24
CA ALA A 10 6.21 8.58 -0.16
C ALA A 10 7.29 8.65 0.92
N ASN A 11 8.47 9.13 0.55
CA ASN A 11 9.52 9.43 1.52
C ASN A 11 9.20 10.73 2.29
N ALA A 12 9.94 10.98 3.38
CA ALA A 12 9.62 12.04 4.34
C ALA A 12 9.58 13.46 3.75
N ASN A 13 10.35 13.72 2.69
CA ASN A 13 10.39 15.03 2.02
C ASN A 13 9.56 15.08 0.71
N GLY A 14 8.88 13.99 0.35
CA GLY A 14 8.04 13.90 -0.84
C GLY A 14 8.78 13.83 -2.18
N SER A 15 10.12 13.72 -2.20
CA SER A 15 10.89 13.66 -3.45
C SER A 15 10.78 12.31 -4.17
N ASP A 16 10.42 11.25 -3.46
CA ASP A 16 10.25 9.90 -3.98
C ASP A 16 8.91 9.33 -3.51
N ALA A 17 8.11 8.83 -4.45
CA ALA A 17 6.80 8.27 -4.20
C ALA A 17 6.62 6.95 -4.95
N LEU A 18 6.08 5.95 -4.26
CA LEU A 18 5.75 4.67 -4.87
C LEU A 18 4.48 4.78 -5.70
N PRO A 19 4.34 3.96 -6.77
CA PRO A 19 3.09 3.87 -7.51
C PRO A 19 1.92 3.54 -6.57
N PRO A 20 0.81 4.32 -6.61
CA PRO A 20 -0.31 4.13 -5.71
C PRO A 20 -0.99 2.77 -5.95
N LEU A 21 -1.45 2.15 -4.86
CA LEU A 21 -2.25 0.93 -4.89
C LEU A 21 -3.73 1.29 -4.85
N PHE A 22 -4.45 0.94 -5.91
CA PHE A 22 -5.90 1.15 -6.01
C PHE A 22 -6.66 -0.09 -5.53
N LEU A 23 -7.64 0.10 -4.65
CA LEU A 23 -8.55 -0.92 -4.16
C LEU A 23 -9.99 -0.57 -4.49
N CYS A 24 -10.65 -1.45 -5.24
CA CYS A 24 -12.02 -1.25 -5.71
C CYS A 24 -12.88 -2.50 -5.51
N ARG A 25 -14.20 -2.36 -5.69
CA ARG A 25 -15.11 -3.52 -5.62
C ARG A 25 -15.16 -4.31 -6.92
N ALA A 26 -15.20 -3.60 -8.04
CA ALA A 26 -15.18 -4.22 -9.36
C ALA A 26 -13.83 -4.93 -9.56
N LYS A 27 -13.83 -6.11 -10.19
CA LYS A 27 -12.56 -6.75 -10.62
C LYS A 27 -11.96 -6.03 -11.83
N GLN A 28 -12.83 -5.52 -12.70
CA GLN A 28 -12.45 -4.80 -13.90
C GLN A 28 -13.44 -3.65 -14.10
N PRO A 29 -13.09 -2.41 -13.70
CA PRO A 29 -13.92 -1.24 -13.91
C PRO A 29 -14.22 -1.00 -15.38
N TYR A 30 -15.42 -0.50 -15.69
CA TYR A 30 -15.82 -0.17 -17.05
C TYR A 30 -14.81 0.75 -17.77
N TYR A 31 -14.27 1.73 -17.04
CA TYR A 31 -13.27 2.68 -17.53
C TYR A 31 -11.95 2.04 -17.97
N PHE A 32 -11.67 0.78 -17.62
CA PHE A 32 -10.48 0.09 -18.10
C PHE A 32 -10.61 -0.37 -19.56
N LYS A 33 -11.77 -0.15 -20.22
CA LYS A 33 -11.99 -0.47 -21.64
C LYS A 33 -11.57 -1.90 -22.00
N LYS A 34 -11.95 -2.86 -21.15
CA LYS A 34 -11.61 -4.30 -21.25
C LYS A 34 -10.12 -4.65 -21.09
N ARG A 35 -9.27 -3.71 -20.69
CA ARG A 35 -7.87 -3.96 -20.33
C ARG A 35 -7.75 -4.35 -18.85
N THR A 36 -6.66 -5.02 -18.49
CA THR A 36 -6.33 -5.29 -17.09
C THR A 36 -5.64 -4.07 -16.47
N ALA A 37 -5.61 -3.97 -15.14
CA ALA A 37 -4.87 -2.91 -14.45
C ALA A 37 -3.38 -2.92 -14.79
N SER A 38 -2.79 -4.11 -14.90
CA SER A 38 -1.38 -4.30 -15.28
C SER A 38 -1.10 -3.73 -16.68
N GLN A 39 -1.99 -3.95 -17.65
CA GLN A 39 -1.89 -3.35 -18.99
C GLN A 39 -2.00 -1.82 -18.99
N LEU A 40 -2.56 -1.24 -17.92
CA LEU A 40 -2.65 0.20 -17.70
C LEU A 40 -1.57 0.70 -16.73
N SER A 41 -0.61 -0.14 -16.34
CA SER A 41 0.44 0.16 -15.37
C SER A 41 -0.07 0.61 -13.99
N PHE A 42 -1.26 0.16 -13.59
CA PHE A 42 -1.81 0.41 -12.26
C PHE A 42 -1.56 -0.77 -11.31
N LYS A 43 -1.06 -0.49 -10.11
CA LYS A 43 -1.14 -1.44 -8.99
C LYS A 43 -2.61 -1.45 -8.52
N TYR A 44 -3.29 -2.58 -8.69
CA TYR A 44 -4.74 -2.68 -8.47
C TYR A 44 -5.12 -3.98 -7.79
N LYS A 45 -6.02 -3.89 -6.82
CA LYS A 45 -6.66 -5.04 -6.16
C LYS A 45 -8.16 -4.82 -6.08
N SER A 46 -8.90 -5.93 -6.09
CA SER A 46 -10.34 -5.89 -5.93
C SER A 46 -10.80 -6.79 -4.80
N ASN A 47 -11.69 -6.28 -3.96
CA ASN A 47 -12.37 -7.06 -2.93
C ASN A 47 -13.77 -6.51 -2.66
N LYS A 48 -14.67 -7.32 -2.08
CA LYS A 48 -16.09 -6.98 -1.91
C LYS A 48 -16.32 -5.65 -1.20
N LYS A 49 -15.42 -5.28 -0.29
CA LYS A 49 -15.54 -4.03 0.47
C LYS A 49 -14.92 -2.88 -0.32
N ALA A 50 -13.80 -3.06 -0.99
CA ALA A 50 -12.82 -2.05 -1.42
C ALA A 50 -12.15 -1.40 -0.21
N TRP A 51 -11.49 -2.19 0.63
CA TRP A 51 -10.65 -1.72 1.74
C TRP A 51 -9.31 -2.41 1.72
N MET A 52 -8.31 -1.80 2.35
CA MET A 52 -7.09 -2.51 2.73
C MET A 52 -7.45 -3.68 3.66
N THR A 53 -6.85 -4.83 3.42
CA THR A 53 -6.96 -6.00 4.29
C THR A 53 -5.54 -6.47 4.62
N GLY A 54 -5.36 -7.20 5.72
CA GLY A 54 -4.07 -7.78 6.07
C GLY A 54 -3.45 -8.60 4.94
N HIS A 55 -4.27 -9.37 4.21
CA HIS A 55 -3.79 -10.11 3.05
C HIS A 55 -3.25 -9.20 1.93
N VAL A 56 -3.98 -8.14 1.58
CA VAL A 56 -3.54 -7.22 0.53
C VAL A 56 -2.31 -6.43 0.97
N PHE A 57 -2.27 -5.98 2.22
CA PHE A 57 -1.12 -5.28 2.78
C PHE A 57 0.14 -6.15 2.77
N ARG A 58 0.04 -7.41 3.21
CA ARG A 58 1.15 -8.38 3.17
C ARG A 58 1.66 -8.63 1.77
N GLU A 59 0.76 -8.87 0.82
CA GLU A 59 1.15 -9.10 -0.57
C GLU A 59 1.87 -7.87 -1.15
N TRP A 60 1.35 -6.68 -0.87
CA TRP A 60 1.98 -5.43 -1.30
C TRP A 60 3.36 -5.23 -0.65
N LEU A 61 3.49 -5.48 0.65
CA LEU A 61 4.74 -5.32 1.40
C LEU A 61 5.85 -6.27 0.91
N LEU A 62 5.52 -7.54 0.64
CA LEU A 62 6.49 -8.51 0.13
C LEU A 62 6.96 -8.15 -1.29
N ASN A 63 6.05 -7.69 -2.15
CA ASN A 63 6.43 -7.20 -3.47
C ASN A 63 7.33 -5.96 -3.36
N LEU A 64 7.04 -5.06 -2.42
CA LEU A 64 7.89 -3.91 -2.17
C LEU A 64 9.28 -4.32 -1.67
N ASP A 65 9.40 -5.32 -0.79
CA ASP A 65 10.70 -5.82 -0.33
C ASP A 65 11.53 -6.38 -1.49
N CYS A 66 10.90 -7.11 -2.41
CA CYS A 66 11.53 -7.57 -3.64
C CYS A 66 11.99 -6.40 -4.53
N ASP A 67 11.14 -5.38 -4.73
CA ASP A 67 11.47 -4.19 -5.52
C ASP A 67 12.66 -3.43 -4.89
N MET A 68 12.68 -3.29 -3.56
CA MET A 68 13.77 -2.66 -2.81
C MET A 68 15.06 -3.48 -2.89
N ARG A 69 14.97 -4.80 -2.81
CA ARG A 69 16.13 -5.69 -2.98
C ARG A 69 16.71 -5.61 -4.39
N ALA A 70 15.86 -5.64 -5.41
CA ALA A 70 16.28 -5.53 -6.81
C ALA A 70 16.95 -4.19 -7.12
N SER A 71 16.51 -3.11 -6.46
CA SER A 71 17.13 -1.79 -6.57
C SER A 71 18.32 -1.57 -5.62
N GLY A 72 18.68 -2.56 -4.79
CA GLY A 72 19.75 -2.42 -3.79
C GLY A 72 19.44 -1.42 -2.67
N ARG A 73 18.17 -1.03 -2.50
CA ARG A 73 17.73 -0.04 -1.52
C ARG A 73 17.32 -0.71 -0.22
N ARG A 74 17.60 -0.04 0.90
CA ARG A 74 17.04 -0.40 2.22
C ARG A 74 16.24 0.78 2.75
N ILE A 75 15.03 0.52 3.25
CA ILE A 75 14.11 1.57 3.70
C ILE A 75 13.52 1.25 5.07
N LEU A 76 13.16 2.31 5.79
CA LEU A 76 12.26 2.26 6.93
C LEU A 76 10.87 2.64 6.44
N LEU A 77 9.90 1.74 6.60
CA LEU A 77 8.50 1.99 6.28
C LEU A 77 7.73 2.25 7.58
N LEU A 78 7.21 3.46 7.73
CA LEU A 78 6.36 3.88 8.84
C LEU A 78 4.90 3.70 8.45
N VAL A 79 4.12 3.02 9.31
CA VAL A 79 2.71 2.71 9.03
C VAL A 79 1.85 3.02 10.26
N ASP A 80 0.59 3.43 10.05
CA ASP A 80 -0.37 3.55 11.14
C ASP A 80 -0.63 2.20 11.84
N ASN A 81 -1.20 2.28 13.05
CA ASN A 81 -1.55 1.10 13.83
C ASN A 81 -2.91 0.50 13.46
N ALA A 82 -3.30 0.52 12.18
CA ALA A 82 -4.55 -0.11 11.74
C ALA A 82 -4.47 -1.64 11.82
N SER A 83 -5.57 -2.29 12.21
CA SER A 83 -5.69 -3.76 12.25
C SER A 83 -5.49 -4.44 10.88
N SER A 84 -5.59 -3.70 9.78
CA SER A 84 -5.24 -4.20 8.45
C SER A 84 -3.74 -4.36 8.23
N HIS A 85 -2.90 -3.88 9.15
CA HIS A 85 -1.44 -3.96 9.08
C HIS A 85 -0.86 -4.94 10.11
N SER A 86 -1.68 -5.45 11.04
CA SER A 86 -1.28 -6.48 11.99
C SER A 86 -1.18 -7.83 11.29
N ASN A 87 0.04 -8.20 10.92
CA ASN A 87 0.26 -9.28 9.95
C ASN A 87 1.26 -10.34 10.41
N GLY A 88 1.25 -10.71 11.70
CA GLY A 88 2.12 -11.78 12.23
C GLY A 88 3.60 -11.59 11.90
N ASP A 89 4.37 -12.68 11.86
CA ASP A 89 5.81 -12.66 11.59
C ASP A 89 6.11 -12.55 10.08
N ILE A 90 5.86 -11.38 9.47
CA ILE A 90 6.46 -11.08 8.16
C ILE A 90 7.88 -10.62 8.38
N VAL A 91 8.83 -11.38 7.84
CA VAL A 91 10.25 -11.01 7.85
C VAL A 91 10.62 -10.44 6.48
N CYS A 92 10.92 -9.15 6.44
CA CYS A 92 11.47 -8.44 5.28
C CYS A 92 13.00 -8.30 5.41
N THR A 93 13.69 -8.21 4.29
CA THR A 93 15.17 -8.15 4.26
C THR A 93 15.72 -6.75 3.98
N ASN A 94 14.97 -5.98 3.18
CA ASN A 94 15.34 -4.64 2.73
C ASN A 94 14.37 -3.58 3.28
N ILE A 95 13.24 -4.00 3.84
CA ILE A 95 12.29 -3.12 4.52
C ILE A 95 12.33 -3.42 6.02
N ARG A 96 12.61 -2.39 6.81
CA ARG A 96 12.26 -2.38 8.24
C ARG A 96 10.88 -1.77 8.38
N LEU A 97 9.92 -2.52 8.92
CA LEU A 97 8.56 -2.06 9.17
C LEU A 97 8.46 -1.57 10.62
N GLU A 98 7.98 -0.35 10.83
CA GLU A 98 7.71 0.21 12.16
C GLU A 98 6.31 0.84 12.19
N PHE A 99 5.66 0.73 13.35
CA PHE A 99 4.31 1.26 13.57
C PHE A 99 4.37 2.58 14.32
N LEU A 100 3.57 3.55 13.88
CA LEU A 100 3.41 4.80 14.61
C LEU A 100 2.74 4.54 15.97
N PRO A 101 3.02 5.37 16.99
CA PRO A 101 2.35 5.29 18.27
C PRO A 101 0.82 5.36 18.12
N PRO A 102 0.06 4.71 19.03
CA PRO A 102 -1.39 4.84 19.03
C PRO A 102 -1.82 6.32 19.14
N ASN A 103 -2.88 6.70 18.43
CA ASN A 103 -3.49 8.03 18.46
C ASN A 103 -2.61 9.20 17.96
N THR A 104 -1.46 8.95 17.31
CA THR A 104 -0.63 10.03 16.73
C THR A 104 -0.83 10.23 15.23
N THR A 105 -1.68 9.43 14.59
CA THR A 105 -1.89 9.43 13.14
C THR A 105 -2.19 10.83 12.58
N ALA A 106 -3.17 11.53 13.15
CA ALA A 106 -3.56 12.87 12.68
C ALA A 106 -2.45 13.93 12.79
N PHE A 107 -1.44 13.70 13.63
CA PHE A 107 -0.34 14.65 13.84
C PHE A 107 0.94 14.26 13.10
N LEU A 108 1.21 12.95 12.97
CA LEU A 108 2.47 12.43 12.46
C LEU A 108 2.38 11.85 11.06
N GLN A 109 1.18 11.54 10.55
CA GLN A 109 1.01 10.93 9.24
C GLN A 109 0.77 12.02 8.18
N PRO A 110 1.78 12.33 7.34
CA PRO A 110 1.69 13.45 6.38
C PRO A 110 0.64 13.21 5.28
N MET A 111 0.16 11.97 5.15
CA MET A 111 -0.76 11.55 4.10
C MET A 111 -2.22 11.47 4.57
N ASP A 112 -2.49 11.77 5.85
CA ASP A 112 -3.83 11.74 6.44
C ASP A 112 -4.40 13.15 6.72
N THR A 113 -3.65 14.20 6.38
CA THR A 113 -4.05 15.62 6.46
C THR A 113 -4.72 16.12 5.19
#